data_AF-A0A8E0KT17-F1
#
_entry.id   AF-A0A8E0KT17-F1
#
_cell.length_a   1.000
_cell.length_b   1.000
_cell.length_c   1.000
_cell.angle_alpha   90.00
_cell.angle_beta   90.00
_cell.angle_gamma   90.00
#
_symmetry.space_group_name_H-M   'P 1'
#
loop_
_entity.id
_entity.type
_entity.pdbx_description
1 polymer ?
#
loop_
_entity_poly.entity_id
_entity_poly.type
_entity_poly.pdbx_seq_one_letter_code
_entity_poly.pdbx_strand_id
1 'polypeptide(L)'
;MQQKKESEVLAAKLPYVDNDDFKVLIWDRENFKKEEDELISSGLRLLRIELPEVDINDIDNLKDNNSEFGDNISRKLRKIKNDERQVQTASTVLLKNIVMYKNIMSGLKDNYPSLYENITNGILDREQDLSLAFFDSENLTLTQQIQHLNDKLKQSSRLHQDNLKCISTGVVGDWLMRCNLDF
;
A
#
# COMPACT_ATOMS: atom_id res chain seq x y z
N MET A 1 -5.53 -13.61 25.18
CA MET A 1 -4.16 -13.11 25.48
C MET A 1 -4.03 -12.62 26.93
N GLN A 2 -4.97 -11.80 27.43
CA GLN A 2 -5.01 -11.30 28.82
C GLN A 2 -4.92 -12.40 29.90
N GLN A 3 -5.82 -13.40 29.87
CA GLN A 3 -5.82 -14.50 30.85
C GLN A 3 -4.49 -15.27 30.93
N LYS A 4 -3.75 -15.35 29.82
CA LYS A 4 -2.44 -16.02 29.76
C LYS A 4 -1.37 -15.24 30.52
N LYS A 5 -1.34 -13.92 30.34
CA LYS A 5 -0.37 -13.04 31.03
C LYS A 5 -0.68 -12.90 32.51
N GLU A 6 -1.95 -12.83 32.87
CA GLU A 6 -2.39 -12.83 34.28
C GLU A 6 -1.96 -14.10 35.00
N SER A 7 -2.17 -15.26 34.38
CA SER A 7 -1.73 -16.55 34.93
C SER A 7 -0.22 -16.66 35.07
N GLU A 8 0.56 -16.10 34.13
CA GLU A 8 2.03 -16.07 34.19
C GLU A 8 2.53 -15.25 35.39
N VAL A 9 1.93 -14.10 35.65
CA VAL A 9 2.32 -13.22 36.76
C VAL A 9 1.91 -13.81 38.11
N LEU A 10 0.71 -14.37 38.21
CA LEU A 10 0.25 -15.07 39.43
C LEU A 10 1.12 -16.30 39.73
N ALA A 11 1.52 -17.06 38.70
CA ALA A 11 2.40 -18.22 38.86
C ALA A 11 3.81 -17.84 39.38
N ALA A 12 4.26 -16.62 39.11
CA ALA A 12 5.56 -16.13 39.58
C ALA A 12 5.60 -15.82 41.09
N LYS A 13 4.46 -15.84 41.79
CA LYS A 13 4.34 -15.64 43.25
C LYS A 13 5.14 -14.44 43.77
N LEU A 14 5.03 -13.34 43.05
CA LEU A 14 5.78 -12.12 43.35
C LEU A 14 5.21 -11.49 44.63
N PRO A 15 6.06 -11.09 45.60
CA PRO A 15 5.60 -10.65 46.93
C PRO A 15 4.80 -9.34 46.92
N TYR A 16 4.81 -8.60 45.80
CA TYR A 16 4.10 -7.34 45.61
C TYR A 16 2.83 -7.48 44.76
N VAL A 17 2.50 -8.71 44.31
CA VAL A 17 1.29 -8.99 43.54
C VAL A 17 0.22 -9.55 44.48
N ASP A 18 -0.97 -8.96 44.42
CA ASP A 18 -2.15 -9.48 45.10
C ASP A 18 -2.58 -10.80 44.42
N ASN A 19 -2.46 -11.93 45.12
CA ASN A 19 -2.76 -13.23 44.51
C ASN A 19 -4.27 -13.48 44.35
N ASP A 20 -5.11 -12.67 44.99
CA ASP A 20 -6.56 -12.89 45.04
C ASP A 20 -7.33 -11.98 44.06
N ASP A 21 -6.84 -10.77 43.75
CA ASP A 21 -7.52 -9.82 42.85
C ASP A 21 -6.61 -9.16 41.78
N PHE A 22 -5.44 -9.73 41.49
CA PHE A 22 -4.60 -9.20 40.42
C PHE A 22 -5.23 -9.40 39.04
N LYS A 23 -5.31 -8.31 38.26
CA LYS A 23 -5.83 -8.31 36.89
C LYS A 23 -4.83 -7.68 35.94
N VAL A 24 -4.71 -8.23 34.74
CA VAL A 24 -3.88 -7.65 33.68
C VAL A 24 -4.75 -6.93 32.65
N LEU A 25 -4.58 -5.61 32.58
CA LEU A 25 -5.13 -4.80 31.50
C LEU A 25 -4.12 -4.79 30.35
N ILE A 26 -4.49 -5.36 29.21
CA ILE A 26 -3.71 -5.20 27.96
C ILE A 26 -4.40 -4.13 27.14
N TRP A 27 -3.65 -3.09 26.80
CA TRP A 27 -4.03 -2.10 25.81
C TRP A 27 -3.26 -2.32 24.52
N ASP A 28 -3.99 -2.37 23.41
CA ASP A 28 -3.43 -2.40 22.06
C ASP A 28 -3.97 -1.23 21.22
N ARG A 29 -3.63 -1.20 19.92
CA ARG A 29 -4.11 -0.12 19.03
C ARG A 29 -5.62 -0.13 18.84
N GLU A 30 -6.28 -1.28 18.91
CA GLU A 30 -7.73 -1.34 18.75
C GLU A 30 -8.45 -0.63 19.89
N ASN A 31 -7.87 -0.66 21.11
CA ASN A 31 -8.38 0.08 22.26
C ASN A 31 -8.29 1.60 22.10
N PHE A 32 -7.43 2.10 21.21
CA PHE A 32 -7.15 3.53 21.00
C PHE A 32 -7.46 4.01 19.59
N LYS A 33 -8.33 3.30 18.88
CA LYS A 33 -8.62 3.60 17.47
C LYS A 33 -9.18 5.01 17.28
N LYS A 34 -10.01 5.48 18.23
CA LYS A 34 -10.60 6.83 18.18
C LYS A 34 -9.54 7.91 18.35
N GLU A 35 -8.64 7.77 19.32
CA GLU A 35 -7.54 8.70 19.57
C GLU A 35 -6.55 8.70 18.39
N GLU A 36 -6.29 7.54 17.80
CA GLU A 36 -5.49 7.42 16.57
C GLU A 36 -6.13 8.20 15.41
N ASP A 37 -7.44 8.03 15.18
CA ASP A 37 -8.19 8.75 14.15
C ASP A 37 -8.19 10.27 14.40
N GLU A 38 -8.34 10.71 15.65
CA GLU A 38 -8.26 12.13 16.05
C GLU A 38 -6.86 12.72 15.79
N LEU A 39 -5.79 11.98 16.08
CA LEU A 39 -4.42 12.41 15.83
C LEU A 39 -4.08 12.46 14.33
N ILE A 40 -4.61 11.51 13.54
CA ILE A 40 -4.44 11.49 12.08
C ILE A 40 -5.20 12.65 11.44
N SER A 41 -6.47 12.84 11.80
CA SER A 41 -7.32 13.89 11.24
C SER A 41 -6.86 15.30 11.62
N SER A 42 -6.31 15.48 12.84
CA SER A 42 -5.68 16.75 13.26
C SER A 42 -4.31 16.99 12.63
N GLY A 43 -3.75 16.01 11.91
CA GLY A 43 -2.46 16.12 11.24
C GLY A 43 -1.25 16.02 12.17
N LEU A 44 -1.46 15.68 13.45
CA LEU A 44 -0.40 15.46 14.43
C LEU A 44 0.31 14.12 14.25
N ARG A 45 -0.30 13.18 13.51
CA ARG A 45 0.26 11.86 13.24
C ARG A 45 0.07 11.44 11.78
N LEU A 46 1.05 10.72 11.26
CA LEU A 46 0.94 9.97 10.01
C LEU A 46 0.62 8.51 10.29
N LEU A 47 -0.34 7.95 9.55
CA LEU A 47 -0.64 6.53 9.61
C LEU A 47 0.43 5.76 8.85
N ARG A 48 1.05 4.79 9.53
CA ARG A 48 1.98 3.83 8.94
C ARG A 48 1.35 2.44 8.98
N ILE A 49 1.12 1.89 7.80
CA ILE A 49 0.64 0.52 7.62
C ILE A 49 1.87 -0.36 7.37
N GLU A 50 1.92 -1.53 8.01
CA GLU A 50 2.95 -2.51 7.70
C GLU A 50 2.79 -2.98 6.26
N LEU A 51 3.89 -2.96 5.51
CA LEU A 51 3.85 -3.37 4.12
C LEU A 51 3.57 -4.88 4.06
N PRO A 52 2.50 -5.32 3.39
CA PRO A 52 2.16 -6.73 3.35
C PRO A 52 3.25 -7.51 2.64
N GLU A 53 3.57 -8.69 3.16
CA GLU A 53 4.32 -9.67 2.38
C GLU A 53 3.45 -10.13 1.20
N VAL A 54 4.11 -10.38 0.06
CA VAL A 54 3.44 -10.85 -1.16
C VAL A 54 3.94 -12.24 -1.45
N ASP A 55 3.00 -13.19 -1.49
CA ASP A 55 3.28 -14.55 -1.93
C ASP A 55 3.43 -14.57 -3.45
N ILE A 56 4.26 -15.47 -3.96
CA ILE A 56 4.38 -15.70 -5.40
C ILE A 56 3.06 -16.15 -6.02
N ASN A 57 2.25 -16.89 -5.25
CA ASN A 57 0.90 -17.31 -5.64
C ASN A 57 -0.02 -16.12 -5.89
N ASP A 58 0.12 -15.01 -5.15
CA ASP A 58 -0.68 -13.80 -5.38
C ASP A 58 -0.30 -13.11 -6.70
N ILE A 59 0.98 -13.15 -7.04
CA ILE A 59 1.50 -12.63 -8.32
C ILE A 59 1.00 -13.50 -9.47
N ASP A 60 1.01 -14.82 -9.32
CA ASP A 60 0.55 -15.74 -10.36
C ASP A 60 -0.98 -15.66 -10.52
N ASN A 61 -1.74 -15.54 -9.42
CA ASN A 61 -3.17 -15.23 -9.47
C ASN A 61 -3.45 -13.91 -10.23
N LEU A 62 -2.61 -12.88 -10.08
CA LEU A 62 -2.76 -11.63 -10.82
C LEU A 62 -2.53 -11.82 -12.33
N LYS A 63 -1.59 -12.69 -12.72
CA LYS A 63 -1.33 -13.03 -14.14
C LYS A 63 -2.44 -13.91 -14.72
N ASP A 64 -2.91 -14.89 -13.97
CA ASP A 64 -3.88 -15.89 -14.47
C ASP A 64 -5.28 -15.31 -14.62
N ASN A 65 -5.69 -14.43 -13.70
CA ASN A 65 -6.99 -13.74 -13.80
C ASN A 65 -7.03 -12.67 -14.91
N ASN A 66 -5.88 -12.35 -15.51
CA ASN A 66 -5.77 -11.44 -16.65
C ASN A 66 -4.60 -11.89 -17.55
N SER A 67 -4.77 -12.92 -18.38
CA SER A 67 -3.68 -13.48 -19.19
C SER A 67 -2.96 -12.44 -20.08
N GLU A 68 -3.64 -11.34 -20.43
CA GLU A 68 -3.05 -10.21 -21.16
C GLU A 68 -2.14 -9.31 -20.29
N PHE A 69 -2.24 -9.33 -18.95
CA PHE A 69 -1.50 -8.45 -18.03
C PHE A 69 0.00 -8.78 -17.95
N GLY A 70 0.35 -10.06 -17.79
CA GLY A 70 1.74 -10.49 -17.60
C GLY A 70 2.59 -10.29 -18.86
N ASP A 71 2.01 -10.60 -20.02
CA ASP A 71 2.69 -10.43 -21.31
C ASP A 71 2.77 -8.95 -21.71
N ASN A 72 1.75 -8.14 -21.39
CA ASN A 72 1.75 -6.72 -21.69
C ASN A 72 2.88 -5.96 -20.98
N ILE A 73 3.17 -6.25 -19.71
CA ILE A 73 4.22 -5.50 -19.01
C ILE A 73 5.61 -5.78 -19.56
N SER A 74 5.97 -7.05 -19.78
CA SER A 74 7.28 -7.41 -20.30
C SER A 74 7.46 -6.87 -21.73
N ARG A 75 6.41 -6.97 -22.56
CA ARG A 75 6.39 -6.42 -23.93
C ARG A 75 6.59 -4.90 -23.94
N LYS A 76 5.90 -4.17 -23.07
CA LYS A 76 6.02 -2.72 -22.91
C LYS A 76 7.41 -2.30 -22.39
N LEU A 77 7.92 -2.98 -21.37
CA LEU A 77 9.24 -2.69 -20.81
C LEU A 77 10.38 -2.97 -21.80
N ARG A 78 10.26 -4.01 -22.65
CA ARG A 78 11.25 -4.31 -23.70
C ARG A 78 11.46 -3.16 -24.70
N LYS A 79 10.41 -2.38 -24.96
CA LYS A 79 10.50 -1.21 -25.86
C LYS A 79 11.27 -0.05 -25.24
N ILE A 80 11.29 0.03 -23.91
CA ILE A 80 12.11 1.00 -23.17
C ILE A 80 13.55 0.49 -23.05
N LYS A 81 13.72 -0.82 -22.81
CA LYS A 81 15.04 -1.42 -22.59
C LYS A 81 15.13 -2.83 -23.18
N ASN A 82 16.07 -3.02 -24.10
CA ASN A 82 16.32 -4.31 -24.75
C ASN A 82 17.29 -5.20 -23.95
N ASP A 83 17.03 -5.40 -22.65
CA ASP A 83 17.76 -6.32 -21.78
C ASP A 83 16.76 -7.21 -21.03
N GLU A 84 16.76 -8.50 -21.36
CA GLU A 84 15.79 -9.46 -20.86
C GLU A 84 15.81 -9.61 -19.32
N ARG A 85 17.00 -9.61 -18.71
CA ARG A 85 17.13 -9.76 -17.25
C ARG A 85 16.58 -8.53 -16.53
N GLN A 86 16.87 -7.34 -17.07
CA GLN A 86 16.38 -6.09 -16.50
C GLN A 86 14.87 -5.94 -16.67
N VAL A 87 14.33 -6.32 -17.83
CA VAL A 87 12.88 -6.37 -18.06
C VAL A 87 12.21 -7.31 -17.08
N GLN A 88 12.68 -8.55 -16.94
CA GLN A 88 12.09 -9.53 -16.04
C GLN A 88 12.13 -9.06 -14.57
N THR A 89 13.23 -8.43 -14.16
CA THR A 89 13.37 -7.85 -12.82
C THR A 89 12.35 -6.73 -12.60
N ALA A 90 12.25 -5.79 -13.55
CA ALA A 90 11.31 -4.68 -13.47
C ALA A 90 9.84 -5.15 -13.49
N SER A 91 9.48 -6.11 -14.35
CA SER A 91 8.16 -6.74 -14.40
C SER A 91 7.80 -7.35 -13.04
N THR A 92 8.72 -8.11 -12.44
CA THR A 92 8.51 -8.75 -11.13
C THR A 92 8.30 -7.71 -10.02
N VAL A 93 9.10 -6.66 -10.01
CA VAL A 93 8.97 -5.56 -9.04
C VAL A 93 7.61 -4.86 -9.19
N LEU A 94 7.18 -4.56 -10.42
CA LEU A 94 5.91 -3.87 -10.66
C LEU A 94 4.72 -4.75 -10.28
N LEU A 95 4.71 -6.04 -10.66
CA LEU A 95 3.67 -7.00 -10.27
C LEU A 95 3.56 -7.12 -8.74
N LYS A 96 4.70 -7.26 -8.04
CA LYS A 96 4.71 -7.28 -6.58
C LYS A 96 4.10 -6.01 -6.00
N ASN A 97 4.50 -4.84 -6.49
CA ASN A 97 3.96 -3.57 -5.99
C ASN A 97 2.46 -3.40 -6.27
N ILE A 98 1.93 -3.93 -7.37
CA ILE A 98 0.48 -3.93 -7.64
C ILE A 98 -0.27 -4.75 -6.59
N VAL A 99 0.21 -5.96 -6.28
CA VAL A 99 -0.39 -6.79 -5.23
C VAL A 99 -0.32 -6.09 -3.87
N MET A 100 0.86 -5.56 -3.50
CA MET A 100 1.02 -4.81 -2.24
C MET A 100 0.06 -3.63 -2.15
N TYR A 101 -0.05 -2.84 -3.23
CA TYR A 101 -0.96 -1.71 -3.31
C TYR A 101 -2.42 -2.15 -3.09
N LYS A 102 -2.88 -3.21 -3.77
CA LYS A 102 -4.25 -3.72 -3.63
C LYS A 102 -4.53 -4.17 -2.20
N ASN A 103 -3.58 -4.85 -1.56
CA ASN A 103 -3.70 -5.29 -0.18
C ASN A 103 -3.75 -4.12 0.81
N ILE A 104 -2.89 -3.10 0.62
CA ILE A 104 -2.92 -1.87 1.43
C ILE A 104 -4.26 -1.14 1.27
N MET A 105 -4.76 -0.99 0.04
CA MET A 105 -6.04 -0.32 -0.21
C MET A 105 -7.22 -1.08 0.39
N SER A 106 -7.21 -2.42 0.37
CA SER A 106 -8.23 -3.21 1.07
C SER A 106 -8.18 -2.95 2.58
N GLY A 107 -6.98 -2.99 3.18
CA GLY A 107 -6.81 -2.69 4.60
C GLY A 107 -7.26 -1.27 4.98
N LEU A 108 -6.99 -0.28 4.12
CA LEU A 108 -7.47 1.09 4.29
C LEU A 108 -8.99 1.18 4.20
N LYS A 109 -9.61 0.49 3.24
CA LYS A 109 -11.06 0.48 3.08
C LYS A 109 -11.76 -0.03 4.33
N ASP A 110 -11.24 -1.10 4.92
CA ASP A 110 -11.86 -1.76 6.07
C ASP A 110 -11.59 -0.99 7.38
N ASN A 111 -10.41 -0.37 7.51
CA ASN A 111 -9.97 0.18 8.80
C ASN A 111 -9.95 1.71 8.87
N TYR A 112 -9.79 2.40 7.73
CA TYR A 112 -9.64 3.85 7.62
C TYR A 112 -10.36 4.41 6.37
N PRO A 113 -11.71 4.32 6.29
CA PRO A 113 -12.47 4.62 5.06
C PRO A 113 -12.21 6.02 4.50
N SER A 114 -12.07 7.04 5.36
CA SER A 114 -11.80 8.41 4.92
C SER A 114 -10.43 8.55 4.24
N LEU A 115 -9.41 7.84 4.72
CA LEU A 115 -8.10 7.81 4.05
C LEU A 115 -8.16 7.03 2.75
N TYR A 116 -8.91 5.93 2.71
CA TYR A 116 -9.16 5.17 1.48
C TYR A 116 -9.79 6.05 0.39
N GLU A 117 -10.82 6.82 0.74
CA GLU A 117 -11.49 7.74 -0.18
C GLU A 117 -10.55 8.84 -0.67
N ASN A 118 -9.79 9.48 0.23
CA ASN A 118 -8.82 10.52 -0.14
C ASN A 118 -7.74 10.02 -1.11
N ILE A 119 -7.21 8.81 -0.88
CA ILE A 119 -6.24 8.19 -1.78
C ILE A 119 -6.90 7.83 -3.11
N THR A 120 -8.08 7.22 -3.08
CA THR A 120 -8.81 6.82 -4.29
C THR A 120 -9.14 8.02 -5.18
N ASN A 121 -9.63 9.12 -4.60
CA ASN A 121 -9.90 10.35 -5.33
C ASN A 121 -8.60 10.94 -5.91
N GLY A 122 -7.51 10.97 -5.15
CA GLY A 122 -6.21 11.44 -5.66
C GLY A 122 -5.66 10.61 -6.83
N ILE A 123 -5.89 9.29 -6.81
CA ILE A 123 -5.59 8.37 -7.93
C ILE A 123 -6.46 8.70 -9.14
N LEU A 124 -7.78 8.80 -8.96
CA LEU A 124 -8.73 9.10 -10.05
C LEU A 124 -8.45 10.45 -10.70
N ASP A 125 -8.21 11.49 -9.90
CA ASP A 125 -7.88 12.81 -10.41
C ASP A 125 -6.58 12.75 -11.24
N ARG A 126 -5.58 11.99 -10.80
CA ARG A 126 -4.33 11.85 -11.57
C ARG A 126 -4.53 11.04 -12.86
N GLU A 127 -5.38 10.02 -12.84
CA GLU A 127 -5.74 9.24 -14.04
C GLU A 127 -6.44 10.12 -15.08
N GLN A 128 -7.31 11.04 -14.63
CA GLN A 128 -7.90 12.07 -15.49
C GLN A 128 -6.83 13.02 -16.06
N ASP A 129 -5.94 13.54 -15.22
CA ASP A 129 -4.83 14.39 -15.68
C ASP A 129 -3.95 13.67 -16.73
N LEU A 130 -3.71 12.36 -16.56
CA LEU A 130 -2.94 11.56 -17.51
C LEU A 130 -3.62 11.45 -18.87
N SER A 131 -4.96 11.34 -18.90
CA SER A 131 -5.70 11.26 -20.16
C SER A 131 -5.55 12.51 -21.02
N LEU A 132 -5.32 13.67 -20.38
CA LEU A 132 -5.08 14.95 -21.05
C LEU A 132 -3.60 15.13 -21.40
N ALA A 133 -2.70 14.76 -20.48
CA ALA A 133 -1.25 14.89 -20.65
C ALA A 133 -0.71 14.11 -21.87
N PHE A 134 -1.47 13.13 -22.37
CA PHE A 134 -1.13 12.43 -23.61
C PHE A 134 -0.97 13.36 -24.82
N PHE A 135 -1.69 14.48 -24.85
CA PHE A 135 -1.62 15.45 -25.95
C PHE A 135 -0.46 16.44 -25.81
N ASP A 136 0.29 16.39 -24.72
CA ASP A 136 1.45 17.25 -24.49
C ASP A 136 2.69 16.75 -25.23
N SER A 137 3.61 17.67 -25.54
CA SER A 137 4.83 17.36 -26.30
C SER A 137 5.88 16.58 -25.51
N GLU A 138 5.81 16.59 -24.18
CA GLU A 138 6.76 15.91 -23.30
C GLU A 138 6.06 14.86 -22.43
N ASN A 139 6.43 13.58 -22.65
CA ASN A 139 5.95 12.48 -21.84
C ASN A 139 6.89 12.25 -20.65
N LEU A 140 6.33 12.24 -19.43
CA LEU A 140 7.08 11.91 -18.22
C LEU A 140 7.50 10.44 -18.22
N THR A 141 8.71 10.17 -17.74
CA THR A 141 9.20 8.80 -17.49
C THR A 141 8.40 8.10 -16.40
N LEU A 142 8.46 6.76 -16.35
CA LEU A 142 7.77 5.96 -15.33
C LEU A 142 8.10 6.43 -13.90
N THR A 143 9.37 6.70 -13.61
CA THR A 143 9.80 7.19 -12.28
C THR A 143 9.22 8.56 -11.96
N GLN A 144 9.15 9.47 -12.95
CA GLN A 144 8.52 10.78 -12.78
C GLN A 144 7.01 10.64 -12.56
N GLN A 145 6.34 9.71 -13.23
CA GLN A 145 4.91 9.44 -13.02
C GLN A 145 4.63 8.94 -11.59
N ILE A 146 5.48 8.02 -11.09
CA ILE A 146 5.39 7.52 -9.71
C ILE A 146 5.61 8.67 -8.72
N GLN A 147 6.62 9.51 -8.93
CA GLN A 147 6.92 10.62 -8.06
C GLN A 147 5.79 11.66 -8.03
N HIS A 148 5.25 12.00 -9.20
CA HIS A 148 4.15 12.95 -9.30
C HIS A 148 2.89 12.47 -8.58
N LEU A 149 2.53 11.18 -8.74
CA LEU A 149 1.43 10.60 -7.98
C LEU A 149 1.73 10.61 -6.47
N ASN A 150 2.96 10.25 -6.07
CA ASN A 150 3.37 10.28 -4.67
C ASN A 150 3.20 11.66 -4.03
N ASP A 151 3.65 12.71 -4.72
CA ASP A 151 3.55 14.09 -4.24
C ASP A 151 2.09 14.55 -4.16
N LYS A 152 1.24 14.17 -5.12
CA LYS A 152 -0.21 14.45 -5.08
C LYS A 152 -0.87 13.77 -3.89
N LEU A 153 -0.59 12.48 -3.68
CA LEU A 153 -1.14 11.73 -2.54
C LEU A 153 -0.61 12.22 -1.19
N LYS A 154 0.62 12.71 -1.13
CA LYS A 154 1.19 13.32 0.09
C LYS A 154 0.46 14.60 0.51
N GLN A 155 -0.08 15.35 -0.46
CA GLN A 155 -0.87 16.54 -0.18
C GLN A 155 -2.28 16.18 0.30
N SER A 156 -2.90 15.14 -0.26
CA SER A 156 -4.29 14.76 0.04
C SER A 156 -4.44 13.75 1.18
N SER A 157 -3.36 13.10 1.64
CA SER A 157 -3.44 12.04 2.64
C SER A 157 -2.44 12.19 3.78
N ARG A 158 -2.75 11.51 4.89
CA ARG A 158 -1.90 11.45 6.09
C ARG A 158 -1.25 10.07 6.24
N LEU A 159 -0.82 9.48 5.12
CA LEU A 159 -0.07 8.23 5.12
C LEU A 159 1.45 8.48 5.19
N HIS A 160 2.15 7.53 5.78
CA HIS A 160 3.61 7.50 5.80
C HIS A 160 4.18 7.37 4.37
N GLN A 161 5.34 7.99 4.13
CA GLN A 161 5.97 8.04 2.80
C GLN A 161 6.21 6.65 2.18
N ASP A 162 6.52 5.64 3.00
CA ASP A 162 6.75 4.28 2.52
C ASP A 162 5.48 3.68 1.93
N ASN A 163 4.32 3.91 2.58
CA ASN A 163 3.03 3.46 2.08
C ASN A 163 2.66 4.22 0.81
N LEU A 164 2.85 5.54 0.79
CA LEU A 164 2.61 6.36 -0.40
C LEU A 164 3.47 5.93 -1.59
N LYS A 165 4.74 5.58 -1.36
CA LYS A 165 5.65 5.12 -2.41
C LYS A 165 5.21 3.78 -2.96
N CYS A 166 4.83 2.85 -2.08
CA CYS A 166 4.28 1.55 -2.47
C CYS A 166 2.99 1.70 -3.29
N ILE A 167 2.02 2.47 -2.79
CA ILE A 167 0.76 2.77 -3.48
C ILE A 167 1.03 3.39 -4.85
N SER A 168 1.86 4.43 -4.92
CA SER A 168 2.12 5.14 -6.17
C SER A 168 2.81 4.25 -7.21
N THR A 169 3.75 3.41 -6.78
CA THR A 169 4.43 2.45 -7.65
C THR A 169 3.47 1.40 -8.17
N GLY A 170 2.61 0.85 -7.30
CA GLY A 170 1.60 -0.14 -7.66
C GLY A 170 0.54 0.42 -8.61
N VAL A 171 0.01 1.61 -8.33
CA VAL A 171 -0.99 2.27 -9.18
C VAL A 171 -0.46 2.56 -10.58
N VAL A 172 0.73 3.15 -10.68
CA VAL A 172 1.33 3.44 -12.00
C VAL A 172 1.65 2.15 -12.74
N GLY A 173 2.10 1.09 -12.05
CA GLY A 173 2.27 -0.23 -12.63
C GLY A 173 0.95 -0.81 -13.17
N ASP A 174 -0.15 -0.67 -12.42
CA ASP A 174 -1.48 -1.12 -12.82
C ASP A 174 -2.02 -0.33 -14.04
N TRP A 175 -1.82 1.00 -14.08
CA TRP A 175 -2.12 1.81 -15.26
C TRP A 175 -1.33 1.37 -16.48
N LEU A 176 -0.03 1.10 -16.32
CA LEU A 176 0.83 0.63 -17.41
C LEU A 176 0.31 -0.69 -18.01
N MET A 177 -0.20 -1.58 -17.16
CA MET A 177 -0.76 -2.87 -17.58
C MET A 177 -2.13 -2.74 -18.24
N ARG A 178 -3.02 -1.89 -17.71
CA ARG A 178 -4.35 -1.62 -18.28
C ARG A 178 -4.32 -0.77 -19.56
N CYS A 179 -3.20 -0.12 -19.85
CA CYS A 179 -3.07 0.73 -21.01
C CYS A 179 -2.98 -0.10 -22.30
N ASN A 180 -4.02 -0.02 -23.13
CA ASN A 180 -4.07 -0.69 -24.43
C ASN A 180 -3.14 -0.07 -25.49
N LEU A 181 -2.49 1.06 -25.18
CA LEU A 181 -1.58 1.73 -26.09
C LEU A 181 -0.17 1.18 -26.01
N ASP A 182 0.38 0.95 -27.18
CA ASP A 182 1.74 0.48 -27.40
C ASP A 182 2.65 1.68 -27.68
N PHE A 183 3.28 2.20 -26.62
CA PHE A 183 4.41 3.12 -26.73
C PHE A 183 5.64 2.42 -27.32
#